data_AF-A0A645I940-F1
#
_entry.id   AF-A0A645I940-F1
#
_cell.length_a   1.000
_cell.length_b   1.000
_cell.length_c   1.000
_cell.angle_alpha   90.00
_cell.angle_beta   90.00
_cell.angle_gamma   90.00
#
_symmetry.space_group_name_H-M   'P 1'
#
loop_
_entity.id
_entity.type
_entity.pdbx_description
1 polymer ?
#
loop_
_entity_poly.entity_id
_entity_poly.type
_entity_poly.pdbx_seq_one_letter_code
_entity_poly.pdbx_strand_id
1 'polypeptide(L)'
;MFIADALLGNFDRHNGNWGILVDEQLQTAEIAPVYDCGSCLYPQLAAENMRAVLDSEDEMNKRIFTFPASAIEENGQKIPYFDFISSLKNEDCNAALKRVYSRIDLEQLDQIVEETPALLPVQKEFFRVMLHERKAKILDYSMEQLLAMEQNTQEQTGQNLTM
;
A
#
# COMPACT_ATOMS: atom_id res chain seq x y z
N MET A 1 -5.56 -6.70 2.14
CA MET A 1 -4.72 -6.90 0.94
C MET A 1 -4.40 -5.58 0.27
N PHE A 2 -5.38 -4.84 -0.27
CA PHE A 2 -5.14 -3.59 -1.01
C PHE A 2 -4.22 -2.56 -0.33
N ILE A 3 -4.41 -2.26 0.96
CA ILE A 3 -3.54 -1.31 1.69
C ILE A 3 -2.09 -1.81 1.82
N ALA A 4 -1.90 -3.13 1.98
CA ALA A 4 -0.56 -3.72 2.01
C ALA A 4 0.08 -3.69 0.61
N ASP A 5 -0.69 -4.00 -0.43
CA ASP A 5 -0.25 -3.88 -1.82
C ASP A 5 0.11 -2.42 -2.17
N ALA A 6 -0.58 -1.43 -1.58
CA ALA A 6 -0.24 -0.02 -1.73
C ALA A 6 1.10 0.34 -1.08
N LEU A 7 1.39 -0.16 0.12
CA LEU A 7 2.69 0.01 0.77
C LEU A 7 3.82 -0.65 -0.04
N LEU A 8 3.58 -1.87 -0.53
CA LEU A 8 4.57 -2.67 -1.25
C LEU A 8 4.69 -2.32 -2.73
N GLY A 9 3.75 -1.54 -3.28
CA GLY A 9 3.71 -1.18 -4.69
C GLY A 9 3.45 -2.36 -5.62
N ASN A 10 2.38 -3.13 -5.37
CA ASN A 10 2.02 -4.25 -6.23
C ASN A 10 1.33 -3.76 -7.52
N PHE A 11 1.89 -4.05 -8.70
CA PHE A 11 1.26 -3.68 -9.98
C PHE A 11 0.43 -4.80 -10.64
N ASP A 12 0.33 -5.97 -9.99
CA ASP A 12 -0.16 -7.19 -10.62
C ASP A 12 -0.99 -8.09 -9.68
N ARG A 13 -1.73 -7.51 -8.73
CA ARG A 13 -2.74 -8.26 -7.94
C ARG A 13 -3.99 -8.55 -8.79
N HIS A 14 -3.88 -9.40 -9.81
CA HIS A 14 -5.02 -9.88 -10.60
C HIS A 14 -5.75 -11.04 -9.90
N ASN A 15 -6.91 -11.47 -10.44
CA ASN A 15 -7.78 -12.49 -9.84
C ASN A 15 -7.17 -13.89 -9.70
N GLY A 16 -5.98 -14.13 -10.27
CA GLY A 16 -5.22 -15.37 -10.07
C GLY A 16 -4.31 -15.31 -8.84
N ASN A 17 -3.97 -14.10 -8.37
CA ASN A 17 -2.99 -13.86 -7.31
C ASN A 17 -3.64 -13.71 -5.93
N TRP A 18 -4.87 -14.20 -5.79
CA TRP A 18 -5.57 -14.40 -4.53
C TRP A 18 -6.68 -15.44 -4.76
N GLY A 19 -7.16 -16.07 -3.70
CA GLY A 19 -8.12 -17.14 -3.88
C GLY A 19 -8.77 -17.62 -2.60
N ILE A 20 -9.41 -18.77 -2.72
CA ILE A 20 -10.20 -19.42 -1.68
C ILE A 20 -9.69 -20.86 -1.56
N LEU A 21 -9.48 -21.31 -0.32
CA LEU A 21 -9.27 -22.72 -0.01
C LEU A 21 -10.62 -23.37 0.23
N VAL A 22 -10.90 -24.49 -0.45
CA VAL A 22 -12.15 -25.22 -0.34
C VAL A 22 -11.86 -26.58 0.28
N ASP A 23 -12.55 -26.89 1.39
CA ASP A 23 -12.60 -28.22 1.95
C ASP A 23 -13.88 -28.92 1.44
N GLU A 24 -13.70 -29.86 0.51
CA GLU A 24 -14.81 -30.60 -0.09
C GLU A 24 -15.49 -31.57 0.88
N GLN A 25 -14.79 -32.08 1.90
CA GLN A 25 -15.39 -33.01 2.86
C GLN A 25 -16.28 -32.26 3.85
N LEU A 26 -15.79 -31.13 4.36
CA LEU A 26 -16.52 -30.28 5.30
C LEU A 26 -17.49 -29.32 4.62
N GLN A 27 -17.42 -29.18 3.28
CA GLN A 27 -18.19 -28.22 2.49
C GLN A 27 -18.00 -26.78 2.99
N THR A 28 -16.74 -26.44 3.33
CA THR A 28 -16.36 -25.10 3.83
C THR A 28 -15.40 -24.41 2.87
N ALA A 29 -15.42 -23.08 2.89
CA ALA A 29 -14.53 -22.25 2.10
C ALA A 29 -13.95 -21.12 2.97
N GLU A 30 -12.65 -20.87 2.84
CA GLU A 30 -11.94 -19.79 3.52
C GLU A 30 -11.04 -19.01 2.55
N ILE A 31 -10.71 -17.77 2.87
CA ILE A 31 -9.79 -16.97 2.05
C ILE A 31 -8.39 -17.59 2.18
N ALA A 32 -7.75 -17.85 1.04
CA ALA A 32 -6.38 -18.35 1.04
C ALA A 32 -5.42 -17.32 1.67
N PRO A 33 -4.32 -17.77 2.30
CA PRO A 33 -3.24 -16.88 2.69
C PRO A 33 -2.79 -16.02 1.51
N VAL A 34 -2.25 -14.83 1.77
CA VAL A 34 -1.69 -13.99 0.70
C VAL A 34 -0.51 -14.71 0.06
N TYR A 35 -0.54 -14.87 -1.27
CA TYR A 35 0.53 -15.46 -2.07
C TYR A 35 0.85 -14.57 -3.28
N ASP A 36 1.89 -14.93 -4.02
CA ASP A 36 2.33 -14.23 -5.24
C ASP A 36 2.47 -12.71 -5.09
N CYS A 37 3.47 -12.30 -4.30
CA CYS A 37 3.86 -10.89 -4.12
C CYS A 37 5.11 -10.55 -4.96
N GLY A 38 5.44 -11.35 -5.99
CA GLY A 38 6.63 -11.15 -6.82
C GLY A 38 6.61 -9.84 -7.61
N SER A 39 5.41 -9.30 -7.86
CA SER A 39 5.18 -8.02 -8.54
C SER A 39 5.16 -6.80 -7.59
N CYS A 40 5.68 -6.95 -6.37
CA CYS A 40 5.90 -5.87 -5.42
C CYS A 40 7.36 -5.38 -5.44
N LEU A 41 7.62 -4.21 -4.84
CA LEU A 41 8.98 -3.70 -4.57
C LEU A 41 9.88 -3.60 -5.81
N TYR A 42 9.32 -3.10 -6.91
CA TYR A 42 10.07 -2.73 -8.12
C TYR A 42 10.95 -3.87 -8.70
N PRO A 43 10.39 -5.06 -8.97
CA PRO A 43 11.16 -6.25 -9.36
C PRO A 43 11.87 -6.09 -10.72
N GLN A 44 11.41 -5.15 -11.54
CA GLN A 44 11.99 -4.84 -12.86
C GLN A 44 13.13 -3.81 -12.80
N LEU A 45 13.36 -3.17 -11.65
CA LEU A 45 14.39 -2.14 -11.51
C LEU A 45 15.74 -2.79 -11.20
N ALA A 46 16.68 -2.71 -12.14
CA ALA A 46 18.04 -3.18 -11.93
C ALA A 46 18.76 -2.38 -10.83
N ALA A 47 19.61 -3.06 -10.05
CA ALA A 47 20.32 -2.46 -8.90
C ALA A 47 21.19 -1.25 -9.28
N GLU A 48 21.80 -1.28 -10.47
CA GLU A 48 22.61 -0.18 -11.02
C GLU A 48 21.81 1.13 -11.22
N ASN A 49 20.49 1.03 -11.42
CA ASN A 49 19.61 2.18 -11.60
C ASN A 49 19.01 2.69 -10.29
N MET A 50 19.09 1.93 -9.20
CA MET A 50 18.47 2.30 -7.92
C MET A 50 19.10 3.56 -7.31
N ARG A 51 20.42 3.75 -7.45
CA ARG A 51 21.10 4.97 -6.98
C ARG A 51 20.57 6.22 -7.68
N ALA A 52 20.39 6.16 -9.00
CA ALA A 52 19.85 7.29 -9.76
C ALA A 52 18.43 7.68 -9.32
N VAL A 53 17.63 6.71 -8.86
CA VAL A 53 16.32 6.99 -8.26
C VAL A 53 16.47 7.66 -6.90
N LEU A 54 17.33 7.12 -6.03
CA LEU A 54 17.55 7.68 -4.69
C LEU A 54 18.08 9.12 -4.73
N ASP A 55 18.88 9.44 -5.73
CA ASP A 55 19.48 10.77 -5.90
C ASP A 55 18.53 11.77 -6.60
N SER A 56 17.31 11.36 -6.96
CA SER A 56 16.34 12.19 -7.68
C SER A 56 14.95 12.12 -7.05
N GLU A 57 14.54 13.23 -6.44
CA GLU A 57 13.19 13.37 -5.87
C GLU A 57 12.09 13.15 -6.92
N ASP A 58 12.29 13.64 -8.15
CA ASP A 58 11.34 13.45 -9.24
C ASP A 58 11.18 11.97 -9.60
N GLU A 59 12.27 11.21 -9.69
CA GLU A 59 12.21 9.77 -9.99
C GLU A 59 11.60 8.95 -8.84
N MET A 60 11.82 9.37 -7.59
CA MET A 60 11.12 8.79 -6.43
C MET A 60 9.63 9.10 -6.48
N ASN A 61 9.25 10.37 -6.66
CA ASN A 61 7.85 10.81 -6.70
C ASN A 61 7.08 10.13 -7.83
N LYS A 62 7.70 9.96 -9.00
CA LYS A 62 7.12 9.18 -10.10
C LYS A 62 6.83 7.73 -9.69
N ARG A 63 7.72 7.12 -8.90
CA ARG A 63 7.58 5.75 -8.37
C ARG A 63 6.62 5.62 -7.18
N ILE A 64 6.10 6.72 -6.66
CA ILE A 64 5.14 6.76 -5.56
C ILE A 64 3.75 7.09 -6.09
N PHE A 65 3.65 8.17 -6.86
CA PHE A 65 2.38 8.75 -7.30
C PHE A 65 1.94 8.28 -8.68
N THR A 66 2.86 7.93 -9.59
CA THR A 66 2.51 7.56 -10.97
C THR A 66 2.48 6.05 -11.19
N PHE A 67 3.52 5.33 -10.77
CA PHE A 67 3.58 3.87 -10.86
C PHE A 67 4.39 3.30 -9.69
N PRO A 68 4.22 2.04 -9.27
CA PRO A 68 3.22 1.09 -9.72
C PRO A 68 1.79 1.51 -9.35
N ALA A 69 0.87 1.31 -10.28
CA ALA A 69 -0.57 1.44 -10.08
C ALA A 69 -1.20 0.04 -9.90
N SER A 70 -2.34 -0.02 -9.21
CA SER A 70 -3.06 -1.27 -8.95
C SER A 70 -3.42 -2.00 -10.24
N ALA A 71 -3.47 -3.34 -10.20
CA ALA A 71 -4.04 -4.15 -11.26
C ALA A 71 -5.56 -4.00 -11.39
N ILE A 72 -6.22 -3.47 -10.35
CA ILE A 72 -7.65 -3.14 -10.37
C ILE A 72 -7.84 -1.89 -11.21
N GLU A 73 -8.86 -1.92 -12.08
CA GLU A 73 -9.20 -0.82 -12.98
C GLU A 73 -10.51 -0.15 -12.58
N GLU A 74 -10.57 1.17 -12.76
CA GLU A 74 -11.80 1.96 -12.75
C GLU A 74 -11.94 2.64 -14.12
N ASN A 75 -13.08 2.46 -14.78
CA ASN A 75 -13.33 2.95 -16.15
C ASN A 75 -12.26 2.54 -17.19
N GLY A 76 -11.71 1.33 -17.05
CA GLY A 76 -10.67 0.80 -17.95
C GLY A 76 -9.28 1.41 -17.74
N GLN A 77 -9.06 2.12 -16.63
CA GLN A 77 -7.74 2.63 -16.24
C GLN A 77 -7.31 2.04 -14.92
N LYS A 78 -6.04 1.62 -14.83
CA LYS A 78 -5.43 1.15 -13.57
C LYS A 78 -5.50 2.25 -12.52
N ILE A 79 -5.91 1.85 -11.31
CA ILE A 79 -6.11 2.78 -10.19
C ILE A 79 -4.75 3.17 -9.57
N PRO A 80 -4.37 4.46 -9.55
CA PRO A 80 -3.22 4.91 -8.78
C PRO A 80 -3.49 4.78 -7.28
N TYR A 81 -2.55 4.18 -6.54
CA TYR A 81 -2.74 3.93 -5.10
C TYR A 81 -2.95 5.20 -4.29
N PHE A 82 -2.15 6.23 -4.54
CA PHE A 82 -2.27 7.52 -3.85
C PHE A 82 -3.64 8.14 -4.08
N ASP A 83 -4.05 8.33 -5.34
CA ASP A 83 -5.31 8.98 -5.69
C ASP A 83 -6.51 8.25 -5.08
N PHE A 84 -6.53 6.93 -5.14
CA PHE A 84 -7.66 6.15 -4.64
C PHE A 84 -7.78 6.19 -3.12
N ILE A 85 -6.69 5.93 -2.40
CA ILE A 85 -6.70 5.86 -0.94
C ILE A 85 -6.92 7.26 -0.35
N SER A 86 -6.28 8.29 -0.91
CA SER A 86 -6.44 9.67 -0.43
C SER A 86 -7.78 10.30 -0.79
N SER A 87 -8.51 9.74 -1.76
CA SER A 87 -9.86 10.23 -2.10
C SER A 87 -10.87 10.03 -0.96
N LEU A 88 -10.62 9.03 -0.09
CA LEU A 88 -11.50 8.61 1.01
C LEU A 88 -12.95 8.28 0.62
N LYS A 89 -13.22 8.09 -0.69
CA LYS A 89 -14.58 7.85 -1.20
C LYS A 89 -15.12 6.46 -0.90
N ASN A 90 -14.25 5.49 -0.59
CA ASN A 90 -14.64 4.11 -0.32
C ASN A 90 -14.48 3.79 1.17
N GLU A 91 -15.60 3.63 1.87
CA GLU A 91 -15.62 3.41 3.32
C GLU A 91 -14.94 2.11 3.75
N ASP A 92 -15.07 1.02 2.95
CA ASP A 92 -14.40 -0.25 3.23
C ASP A 92 -12.87 -0.12 3.13
N CYS A 93 -12.39 0.66 2.16
CA CYS A 93 -10.98 0.99 2.00
C CYS A 93 -10.49 1.85 3.16
N ASN A 94 -11.26 2.85 3.60
CA ASN A 94 -10.94 3.68 4.77
C ASN A 94 -10.84 2.83 6.04
N ALA A 95 -11.80 1.92 6.24
CA ALA A 95 -11.77 0.99 7.36
C ALA A 95 -10.56 0.04 7.28
N ALA A 96 -10.20 -0.44 6.08
CA ALA A 96 -9.00 -1.24 5.87
C ALA A 96 -7.72 -0.45 6.14
N LEU A 97 -7.66 0.83 5.76
CA LEU A 97 -6.54 1.72 6.03
C LEU A 97 -6.29 1.78 7.54
N LYS A 98 -7.31 2.08 8.36
CA LYS A 98 -7.18 2.08 9.84
C LYS A 98 -6.68 0.75 10.41
N ARG A 99 -7.26 -0.37 9.96
CA ARG A 99 -6.91 -1.70 10.47
C ARG A 99 -5.47 -2.10 10.15
N VAL A 100 -4.98 -1.76 8.95
CA VAL A 100 -3.64 -2.15 8.49
C VAL A 100 -2.59 -1.15 8.99
N TYR A 101 -2.87 0.14 8.91
CA TYR A 101 -1.97 1.21 9.32
C TYR A 101 -1.42 1.03 10.73
N SER A 102 -2.31 0.71 11.69
CA SER A 102 -1.95 0.49 13.10
C SER A 102 -1.04 -0.71 13.35
N ARG A 103 -0.82 -1.55 12.34
CA ARG A 103 0.04 -2.75 12.42
C ARG A 103 1.36 -2.58 11.66
N ILE A 104 1.56 -1.45 10.98
CA ILE A 104 2.79 -1.19 10.25
C ILE A 104 3.86 -0.78 11.24
N ASP A 105 4.90 -1.60 11.33
CA ASP A 105 6.10 -1.34 12.11
C ASP A 105 7.27 -1.15 11.13
N LEU A 106 7.72 0.10 10.98
CA LEU A 106 8.81 0.43 10.06
C LEU A 106 10.16 -0.12 10.54
N GLU A 107 10.37 -0.30 11.84
CA GLU A 107 11.61 -0.87 12.37
C GLU A 107 11.70 -2.36 12.01
N GLN A 108 10.61 -3.10 12.17
CA GLN A 108 10.55 -4.50 11.73
C GLN A 108 10.69 -4.64 10.21
N LEU A 109 10.10 -3.74 9.42
CA LEU A 109 10.28 -3.73 7.96
C LEU A 109 11.73 -3.45 7.56
N ASP A 110 12.37 -2.47 8.20
CA ASP A 110 13.79 -2.16 8.00
C ASP A 110 14.67 -3.37 8.34
N GLN A 111 14.38 -4.06 9.44
CA GLN A 111 15.08 -5.27 9.84
C GLN A 111 14.93 -6.40 8.80
N ILE A 112 13.72 -6.63 8.28
CA ILE A 112 13.49 -7.63 7.21
C ILE A 112 14.36 -7.32 5.99
N VAL A 113 14.40 -6.04 5.56
CA VAL A 113 15.23 -5.64 4.42
C VAL A 113 16.72 -5.85 4.72
N GLU A 114 17.17 -5.49 5.92
CA GLU A 114 18.58 -5.62 6.31
C GLU A 114 19.02 -7.08 6.40
N GLU A 115 18.17 -7.97 6.92
CA GLU A 115 18.47 -9.38 7.12
C GLU A 115 18.28 -10.23 5.85
N THR A 116 17.66 -9.69 4.80
CA THR A 116 17.41 -10.44 3.56
C THR A 116 18.74 -10.79 2.88
N PRO A 117 19.04 -12.09 2.69
CA PRO A 117 20.29 -12.51 2.07
C PRO A 117 20.35 -12.11 0.60
N ALA A 118 21.57 -11.99 0.08
CA ALA A 118 21.87 -11.65 -1.32
C ALA A 118 21.46 -10.24 -1.81
N LEU A 119 20.80 -9.42 -0.98
CA LEU A 119 20.60 -8.00 -1.32
C LEU A 119 21.92 -7.22 -1.24
N LEU A 120 22.19 -6.46 -2.29
CA LEU A 120 23.28 -5.50 -2.32
C LEU A 120 22.96 -4.29 -1.41
N PRO A 121 23.98 -3.59 -0.88
CA PRO A 121 23.78 -2.41 -0.03
C PRO A 121 22.84 -1.35 -0.65
N VAL A 122 23.00 -1.07 -1.95
CA VAL A 122 22.13 -0.11 -2.67
C VAL A 122 20.68 -0.58 -2.76
N GLN A 123 20.43 -1.90 -2.86
CA GLN A 123 19.07 -2.44 -2.89
C GLN A 123 18.41 -2.33 -1.52
N LYS A 124 19.16 -2.60 -0.44
CA LYS A 124 18.66 -2.43 0.94
C LYS A 124 18.27 -0.99 1.21
N GLU A 125 19.16 -0.05 0.88
CA GLU A 125 18.90 1.38 0.99
C GLU A 125 17.66 1.78 0.17
N PHE A 126 17.59 1.34 -1.08
CA PHE A 126 16.46 1.60 -1.96
C PHE A 126 15.13 1.11 -1.39
N PHE A 127 15.04 -0.15 -0.97
CA PHE A 127 13.78 -0.69 -0.45
C PHE A 127 13.35 -0.01 0.83
N ARG A 128 14.27 0.28 1.75
CA ARG A 128 13.97 1.03 2.98
C ARG A 128 13.42 2.41 2.65
N VAL A 129 14.12 3.18 1.84
CA VAL A 129 13.67 4.53 1.44
C VAL A 129 12.30 4.46 0.77
N MET A 130 12.10 3.57 -0.21
CA MET A 130 10.82 3.49 -0.90
C MET A 130 9.66 3.04 0.01
N LEU A 131 9.89 2.14 0.98
CA LEU A 131 8.88 1.73 1.96
C LEU A 131 8.49 2.89 2.88
N HIS A 132 9.46 3.63 3.39
CA HIS A 132 9.22 4.82 4.22
C HIS A 132 8.50 5.90 3.43
N GLU A 133 8.94 6.20 2.22
CA GLU A 133 8.33 7.19 1.33
C GLU A 133 6.88 6.82 0.98
N ARG A 134 6.58 5.55 0.67
CA ARG A 134 5.20 5.12 0.41
C ARG A 134 4.34 5.14 1.67
N LYS A 135 4.90 4.76 2.83
CA LYS A 135 4.21 4.87 4.11
C LYS A 135 3.82 6.33 4.38
N ALA A 136 4.77 7.26 4.30
CA ALA A 136 4.53 8.69 4.54
C ALA A 136 3.59 9.32 3.51
N LYS A 137 3.94 9.24 2.22
CA LYS A 137 3.24 9.99 1.16
C LYS A 137 1.89 9.39 0.76
N ILE A 138 1.66 8.10 1.01
CA ILE A 138 0.38 7.45 0.70
C ILE A 138 -0.41 7.22 1.98
N LEU A 139 0.10 6.42 2.91
CA LEU A 139 -0.71 5.94 4.02
C LEU A 139 -0.86 6.95 5.16
N ASP A 140 0.22 7.63 5.55
CA ASP A 140 0.19 8.65 6.62
C ASP A 140 -0.65 9.83 6.17
N TYR A 141 -0.37 10.34 4.96
CA TYR A 141 -1.17 11.37 4.32
C TYR A 141 -2.67 11.01 4.29
N SER A 142 -3.04 9.84 3.76
CA SER A 142 -4.45 9.44 3.70
C SER A 142 -5.07 9.25 5.10
N MET A 143 -4.30 8.78 6.08
CA MET A 143 -4.78 8.61 7.45
C MET A 143 -5.05 9.95 8.12
N GLU A 144 -4.15 10.92 7.96
CA GLU A 144 -4.33 12.29 8.47
C GLU A 144 -5.60 12.92 7.89
N GLN A 145 -5.80 12.81 6.57
CA GLN A 145 -7.00 13.31 5.90
C GLN A 145 -8.28 12.62 6.42
N LEU A 146 -8.22 11.30 6.67
CA LEU A 146 -9.35 10.54 7.19
C LEU A 146 -9.72 10.97 8.60
N LEU A 147 -8.74 11.16 9.48
CA LEU A 147 -8.97 11.61 10.86
C LEU A 147 -9.56 13.03 10.88
N ALA A 148 -9.06 13.94 10.04
CA ALA A 148 -9.60 15.28 9.92
C ALA A 148 -11.05 15.29 9.42
N MET A 149 -11.39 14.46 8.42
CA MET A 149 -12.75 14.31 7.91
C MET A 149 -13.72 13.82 8.99
N GLU A 150 -13.29 12.87 9.82
CA GLU A 150 -14.13 12.30 10.88
C GLU A 150 -14.35 13.28 12.04
N GLN A 151 -13.33 14.05 12.42
CA GLN A 151 -13.46 15.11 13.42
C GLN A 151 -14.47 16.17 12.98
N ASN A 152 -14.36 16.67 11.74
CA ASN A 152 -15.30 17.66 11.20
C ASN A 152 -16.74 17.14 11.16
N THR A 153 -16.93 15.85 10.84
CA THR A 153 -18.26 15.22 10.80
C THR A 153 -18.86 15.12 12.21
N GLN A 154 -18.05 14.76 13.21
CA GLN A 154 -18.49 14.69 14.61
C GLN A 154 -18.88 16.05 15.17
N GLU A 155 -18.11 17.10 14.86
CA GLU A 155 -18.42 18.47 15.28
C GLU A 155 -19.74 18.99 14.69
N GLN A 156 -19.97 18.75 13.39
CA GLN A 156 -21.22 19.13 12.73
C GLN A 156 -22.43 18.37 13.29
N THR A 157 -22.27 17.09 13.59
CA THR A 157 -23.34 16.27 14.18
C THR A 157 -23.66 16.71 15.61
N GLY A 158 -22.63 17.04 16.40
CA GLY A 158 -22.79 17.55 17.76
C GLY A 158 -23.49 18.91 17.82
N GLN A 159 -23.16 19.83 16.91
CA GLN A 159 -23.82 21.15 16.81
C GLN A 159 -25.31 21.02 16.44
N ASN A 160 -25.67 20.09 15.54
CA ASN A 160 -27.06 19.84 15.14
C ASN A 160 -27.93 19.19 16.23
N LEU A 161 -27.32 18.53 17.22
CA LEU A 161 -28.04 17.92 18.35
C LEU A 161 -28.30 18.90 19.51
N THR A 162 -27.62 20.06 19.52
CA THR A 162 -27.78 21.12 20.53
C THR A 162 -28.66 22.30 20.10
N MET A 163 -29.17 22.29 18.86
CA MET A 163 -30.22 23.21 18.37
C MET A 163 -31.60 22.53 18.40
#